data_AF-A0A949JDS3-F1
#
_entry.id   AF-A0A949JDS3-F1
#
_cell.length_a   1.000
_cell.length_b   1.000
_cell.length_c   1.000
_cell.angle_alpha   90.00
_cell.angle_beta   90.00
_cell.angle_gamma   90.00
#
_symmetry.space_group_name_H-M   'P 1'
#
loop_
_entity.id
_entity.type
_entity.pdbx_description
1 polymer ?
#
loop_
_entity_poly.entity_id
_entity_poly.type
_entity_poly.pdbx_seq_one_letter_code
_entity_poly.pdbx_strand_id
1 'polypeptide(L)'
;MNRVTLVTLVSVSLALGTSTLASAQAPQTPQQRFQAALRLYNHDLFMINAKFKAAIGNDKAIEMAALAAAKSPAQKYLARVDFNEARAIDVSNWEADLKKLGPPPLLWMFTHPTITTTTGSISF
;
A
#
# COMPACT_ATOMS: atom_id res chain seq x y z
N MET A 1 -38.04 17.84 44.36
CA MET A 1 -38.45 18.53 43.11
C MET A 1 -37.30 18.46 42.13
N ASN A 2 -37.62 18.09 40.89
CA ASN A 2 -36.74 17.42 39.95
C ASN A 2 -35.99 18.38 39.02
N ARG A 3 -34.69 18.06 38.86
CA ARG A 3 -33.78 18.14 37.70
C ARG A 3 -34.29 18.78 36.40
N VAL A 4 -33.47 19.66 35.81
CA VAL A 4 -33.14 19.64 34.37
C VAL A 4 -31.69 20.09 34.17
N THR A 5 -30.77 19.13 34.05
CA THR A 5 -29.44 19.32 33.47
C THR A 5 -29.61 19.23 31.96
N LEU A 6 -29.21 20.27 31.23
CA LEU A 6 -29.38 20.35 29.79
C LEU A 6 -28.50 19.29 29.10
N VAL A 7 -29.17 18.24 28.64
CA VAL A 7 -28.64 17.20 27.77
C VAL A 7 -28.71 17.71 26.34
N THR A 8 -27.57 17.78 25.67
CA THR A 8 -27.53 17.59 24.21
C THR A 8 -26.36 16.69 23.86
N LEU A 9 -26.54 15.39 24.14
CA LEU A 9 -25.78 14.33 23.49
C LEU A 9 -26.08 14.41 22.00
N VAL A 10 -25.06 14.67 21.19
CA VAL A 10 -25.14 14.50 19.73
C VAL A 10 -25.24 13.00 19.46
N SER A 11 -26.48 12.55 19.35
CA SER A 11 -26.99 11.44 18.54
C SER A 11 -25.98 10.34 18.17
N VAL A 12 -25.84 9.38 19.07
CA VAL A 12 -25.47 8.00 18.71
C VAL A 12 -26.61 7.44 17.86
N SER A 13 -26.50 7.60 16.55
CA SER A 13 -27.37 6.97 15.56
C SER A 13 -26.52 6.33 14.47
N LEU A 14 -25.87 5.22 14.80
CA LEU A 14 -25.30 4.30 13.81
C LEU A 14 -25.82 2.88 14.10
N ALA A 15 -27.14 2.72 14.06
CA ALA A 15 -27.77 1.41 14.17
C ALA A 15 -29.00 1.34 13.26
N LEU A 16 -28.78 1.40 11.95
CA LEU A 16 -29.78 1.04 10.96
C LEU A 16 -29.13 0.19 9.86
N GLY A 17 -29.44 -1.10 9.91
CA GLY A 17 -29.59 -1.93 8.72
C GLY A 17 -28.33 -2.42 8.03
N THR A 18 -27.59 -3.33 8.66
CA THR A 18 -26.91 -4.35 7.86
C THR A 18 -27.79 -5.59 7.84
N SER A 19 -28.73 -5.61 6.89
CA SER A 19 -29.21 -6.89 6.38
C SER A 19 -27.98 -7.64 5.93
N THR A 20 -27.55 -8.64 6.71
CA THR A 20 -26.55 -9.61 6.28
C THR A 20 -27.18 -10.42 5.16
N LEU A 21 -27.20 -9.85 3.96
CA LEU A 21 -27.15 -10.63 2.74
C LEU A 21 -25.83 -11.38 2.83
N ALA A 22 -25.89 -12.57 3.41
CA ALA A 22 -24.91 -13.60 3.15
C ALA A 22 -25.04 -13.92 1.66
N SER A 23 -24.42 -13.07 0.84
CA SER A 23 -24.14 -13.38 -0.55
C SER A 23 -23.34 -14.67 -0.50
N ALA A 24 -23.93 -15.76 -0.97
CA ALA A 24 -23.15 -16.91 -1.38
C ALA A 24 -22.25 -16.42 -2.53
N GLN A 25 -21.08 -15.88 -2.17
CA GLN A 25 -20.07 -15.48 -3.14
C GLN A 25 -19.73 -16.76 -3.87
N ALA A 26 -20.13 -16.86 -5.15
CA ALA A 26 -19.76 -18.00 -5.97
C ALA A 26 -18.25 -18.24 -5.81
N PRO A 27 -17.80 -19.49 -5.57
CA PRO A 27 -16.40 -19.76 -5.34
C PRO A 27 -15.57 -19.15 -6.48
N GLN A 28 -14.77 -18.12 -6.19
CA GLN A 28 -13.98 -17.48 -7.22
C GLN A 28 -13.04 -18.51 -7.83
N THR A 29 -13.04 -18.59 -9.17
CA THR A 29 -12.11 -19.47 -9.87
C THR A 29 -10.67 -19.06 -9.54
N PRO A 30 -9.70 -19.98 -9.61
CA PRO A 30 -8.29 -19.63 -9.41
C PRO A 30 -7.84 -18.43 -10.25
N GLN A 31 -8.35 -18.32 -11.48
CA GLN A 31 -8.08 -17.19 -12.38
C GLN A 31 -8.67 -15.87 -11.87
N GLN A 32 -9.90 -15.87 -11.33
CA GLN A 32 -10.52 -14.67 -10.75
C GLN A 32 -9.77 -14.20 -9.50
N ARG A 33 -9.34 -15.13 -8.63
CA ARG A 33 -8.52 -14.81 -7.45
C ARG A 33 -7.18 -14.19 -7.84
N PHE A 34 -6.52 -14.76 -8.85
CA PHE A 34 -5.27 -14.23 -9.38
C PHE A 34 -5.44 -12.82 -9.96
N GLN A 35 -6.48 -12.58 -10.77
CA GLN A 35 -6.75 -11.24 -11.30
C GLN A 35 -7.03 -10.21 -10.19
N ALA A 36 -7.78 -10.59 -9.14
CA ALA A 36 -8.03 -9.73 -8.00
C ALA A 36 -6.73 -9.39 -7.26
N ALA A 37 -5.89 -10.39 -6.98
CA ALA A 37 -4.59 -10.20 -6.34
C ALA A 37 -3.66 -9.32 -7.19
N LEU A 38 -3.62 -9.52 -8.51
CA LEU A 38 -2.85 -8.66 -9.42
C LEU A 38 -3.32 -7.21 -9.41
N ARG A 39 -4.64 -6.97 -9.41
CA ARG A 39 -5.18 -5.60 -9.33
C ARG A 39 -4.78 -4.92 -8.03
N LEU A 40 -4.90 -5.62 -6.90
CA LEU A 40 -4.49 -5.09 -5.60
C LEU A 40 -2.99 -4.78 -5.57
N TYR A 41 -2.16 -5.73 -6.01
CA TYR A 41 -0.71 -5.53 -6.11
C TYR A 41 -0.34 -4.31 -6.97
N ASN A 42 -0.94 -4.18 -8.15
CA ASN A 42 -0.67 -3.05 -9.05
C ASN A 42 -1.17 -1.72 -8.47
N HIS A 43 -2.30 -1.73 -7.77
CA HIS A 43 -2.81 -0.57 -7.05
C HIS A 43 -1.82 -0.13 -5.96
N ASP A 44 -1.33 -1.07 -5.14
CA ASP A 44 -0.43 -0.75 -4.04
C ASP A 44 0.92 -0.25 -4.56
N LEU A 45 1.45 -0.86 -5.63
CA LEU A 45 2.62 -0.37 -6.35
C LEU A 45 2.42 1.05 -6.87
N PHE A 46 1.25 1.34 -7.45
CA PHE A 46 0.92 2.69 -7.91
C PHE A 46 0.91 3.68 -6.75
N MET A 47 0.27 3.34 -5.63
CA MET A 47 0.19 4.20 -4.44
C MET A 47 1.55 4.49 -3.82
N ILE A 48 2.41 3.47 -3.70
CA ILE A 48 3.79 3.64 -3.21
C ILE A 48 4.56 4.65 -4.08
N ASN A 49 4.48 4.49 -5.41
CA ASN A 49 5.15 5.39 -6.34
C ASN A 49 4.53 6.79 -6.37
N ALA A 50 3.21 6.90 -6.25
CA ALA A 50 2.51 8.19 -6.19
C ALA A 50 2.91 8.98 -4.94
N LYS A 51 2.95 8.32 -3.78
CA LYS A 51 3.39 8.91 -2.51
C LYS A 51 4.84 9.40 -2.60
N PHE A 52 5.74 8.57 -3.11
CA PHE A 52 7.14 8.94 -3.29
C PHE A 52 7.33 10.15 -4.23
N LYS A 53 6.63 10.17 -5.37
CA LYS A 53 6.66 11.32 -6.29
C LYS A 53 6.14 12.60 -5.65
N ALA A 54 5.07 12.51 -4.86
CA ALA A 54 4.53 13.65 -4.14
C ALA A 54 5.53 14.19 -3.09
N ALA A 55 6.21 13.29 -2.36
CA ALA A 55 7.20 13.65 -1.34
C ALA A 55 8.40 14.40 -1.93
N ILE A 56 9.05 13.84 -2.98
CA ILE A 56 10.14 14.52 -3.70
C ILE A 56 9.66 15.86 -4.29
N GLY A 57 8.44 15.91 -4.82
CA GLY A 57 7.86 17.14 -5.36
C GLY A 57 7.75 18.23 -4.30
N ASN A 58 7.33 17.87 -3.09
CA ASN A 58 7.24 18.77 -1.95
C ASN A 58 8.63 19.24 -1.48
N ASP A 59 9.59 18.32 -1.34
CA ASP A 59 10.96 18.65 -0.93
C ASP A 59 11.62 19.62 -1.91
N LYS A 60 11.40 19.42 -3.22
CA LYS A 60 11.89 20.32 -4.26
C LYS A 60 11.24 21.70 -4.16
N ALA A 61 9.94 21.78 -3.85
CA ALA A 61 9.26 23.05 -3.66
C ALA A 61 9.83 23.81 -2.44
N ILE A 62 10.11 23.10 -1.35
CA ILE A 62 10.76 23.64 -0.16
C ILE A 62 12.18 24.12 -0.49
N GLU A 63 12.97 23.33 -1.22
CA GLU A 63 14.32 23.72 -1.67
C GLU A 63 14.27 25.01 -2.48
N MET A 64 13.36 25.11 -3.46
CA MET A 64 13.21 26.30 -4.29
C MET A 64 12.85 27.53 -3.45
N ALA A 65 11.95 27.39 -2.48
CA ALA A 65 11.57 28.47 -1.56
C ALA A 65 12.76 28.90 -0.67
N ALA A 66 13.50 27.95 -0.13
CA ALA A 66 14.69 28.22 0.69
C ALA A 66 15.80 28.90 -0.13
N LEU A 67 16.04 28.45 -1.36
CA LEU A 67 17.01 29.06 -2.28
C LEU A 67 16.62 30.49 -2.69
N ALA A 68 15.32 30.76 -2.84
CA ALA A 68 14.82 32.10 -3.13
C ALA A 68 14.98 33.05 -1.93
N ALA A 69 14.82 32.54 -0.70
CA ALA A 69 14.99 33.31 0.53
C ALA A 69 16.47 33.50 0.95
N ALA A 70 17.37 32.61 0.51
CA ALA A 70 18.78 32.62 0.86
C ALA A 70 19.52 33.83 0.27
N LYS A 71 20.17 34.62 1.13
CA LYS A 71 20.91 35.84 0.76
C LYS A 71 22.40 35.61 0.54
N SER A 72 22.94 34.47 0.99
CA SER A 72 24.37 34.16 0.89
C SER A 72 24.64 32.81 0.22
N PRO A 73 25.85 32.61 -0.35
CA PRO A 73 26.26 31.32 -0.90
C PRO A 73 26.20 30.18 0.13
N ALA A 74 26.59 30.45 1.38
CA ALA A 74 26.54 29.48 2.46
C ALA A 74 25.10 29.02 2.77
N GLN A 75 24.14 29.93 2.80
CA GLN A 75 22.72 29.59 2.99
C GLN A 75 22.16 28.77 1.82
N LYS A 76 22.56 29.09 0.59
CA LYS A 76 22.17 28.30 -0.60
C LYS A 76 22.76 26.89 -0.57
N TYR A 77 23.98 26.75 -0.06
CA TYR A 77 24.60 25.44 0.13
C TYR A 77 23.83 24.61 1.15
N LEU A 78 23.51 25.17 2.32
CA LEU A 78 22.72 24.48 3.35
C LEU A 78 21.35 24.03 2.82
N ALA A 79 20.62 24.91 2.12
CA ALA A 79 19.33 24.54 1.50
C ALA A 79 19.43 23.32 0.57
N ARG A 80 20.54 23.17 -0.18
CA ARG A 80 20.77 22.01 -1.05
C ARG A 80 21.16 20.76 -0.26
N VAL A 81 21.91 20.91 0.83
CA VAL A 81 22.27 19.79 1.72
C VAL A 81 21.00 19.24 2.36
N ASP A 82 20.18 20.10 2.95
CA ASP A 82 18.91 19.73 3.59
C ASP A 82 17.98 19.01 2.59
N PHE A 83 17.87 19.52 1.36
CA PHE A 83 17.12 18.85 0.29
C PHE A 83 17.65 17.45 -0.04
N ASN A 84 18.97 17.29 -0.14
CA ASN A 84 19.57 15.99 -0.47
C ASN A 84 19.39 14.98 0.68
N GLU A 85 19.45 15.43 1.94
CA GLU A 85 19.18 14.60 3.10
C GLU A 85 17.71 14.14 3.13
N ALA A 86 16.77 15.07 2.94
CA ALA A 86 15.33 14.74 2.87
C ALA A 86 15.04 13.75 1.74
N ARG A 87 15.59 13.99 0.55
CA ARG A 87 15.48 13.07 -0.60
C ARG A 87 16.03 11.68 -0.30
N ALA A 88 17.16 11.57 0.42
CA ALA A 88 17.74 10.28 0.79
C ALA A 88 16.81 9.49 1.72
N ILE A 89 16.16 10.17 2.68
CA ILE A 89 15.16 9.58 3.56
C ILE A 89 13.95 9.09 2.77
N ASP A 90 13.44 9.90 1.84
CA ASP A 90 12.31 9.54 0.97
C ASP A 90 12.61 8.32 0.09
N VAL A 91 13.82 8.24 -0.47
CA VAL A 91 14.27 7.07 -1.24
C VAL A 91 14.30 5.83 -0.35
N SER A 92 14.87 5.94 0.86
CA SER A 92 14.92 4.82 1.80
C SER A 92 13.52 4.33 2.20
N ASN A 93 12.59 5.25 2.44
CA ASN A 93 11.19 4.91 2.74
C ASN A 93 10.50 4.23 1.56
N TRP A 94 10.72 4.72 0.33
CA TRP A 94 10.19 4.10 -0.89
C TRP A 94 10.72 2.68 -1.09
N GLU A 95 12.03 2.47 -0.92
CA GLU A 95 12.65 1.14 -0.99
C GLU A 95 12.08 0.20 0.08
N ALA A 96 11.89 0.69 1.31
CA ALA A 96 11.29 -0.08 2.38
C ALA A 96 9.83 -0.47 2.07
N ASP A 97 9.04 0.45 1.51
CA ASP A 97 7.64 0.20 1.14
C ASP A 97 7.55 -0.78 -0.06
N LEU A 98 8.44 -0.67 -1.05
CA LEU A 98 8.56 -1.66 -2.13
C LEU A 98 8.94 -3.05 -1.60
N LYS A 99 9.85 -3.12 -0.62
CA LYS A 99 10.23 -4.39 0.00
C LYS A 99 9.07 -5.03 0.76
N LYS A 100 8.21 -4.24 1.40
CA LYS A 100 6.99 -4.72 2.08
C LYS A 100 5.93 -5.22 1.10
N LEU A 101 5.81 -4.60 -0.08
CA LEU A 101 4.89 -5.05 -1.13
C LEU A 101 5.19 -6.50 -1.56
N GLY A 102 6.47 -6.86 -1.60
CA GLY A 102 6.91 -8.20 -1.97
C GLY A 102 6.79 -8.48 -3.48
N PRO A 103 6.97 -9.74 -3.90
CA PRO A 103 6.88 -10.10 -5.31
C PRO A 103 5.43 -10.07 -5.82
N PRO A 104 5.24 -9.89 -7.14
CA PRO A 104 3.92 -9.96 -7.74
C PRO A 104 3.28 -11.35 -7.52
N PRO A 105 1.94 -11.42 -7.41
CA PRO A 105 1.26 -12.70 -7.26
C PRO A 105 1.53 -13.59 -8.48
N LEU A 106 1.76 -14.88 -8.23
CA LEU A 106 1.98 -15.90 -9.25
C LEU A 106 0.68 -16.63 -9.57
N LEU A 107 0.50 -17.04 -10.83
CA LEU A 107 -0.61 -17.91 -11.22
C LEU A 107 -0.31 -19.33 -10.71
N TRP A 108 -1.10 -19.86 -9.77
CA TRP A 108 -0.86 -21.15 -9.11
C TRP A 108 -1.09 -22.40 -10.00
N MET A 109 -1.00 -22.29 -11.32
CA MET A 109 -1.34 -23.39 -12.24
C MET A 109 -0.23 -24.46 -12.42
N PHE A 110 0.89 -24.42 -11.69
CA PHE A 110 2.03 -25.32 -11.95
C PHE A 110 2.39 -26.33 -10.85
N THR A 111 1.58 -26.52 -9.80
CA THR A 111 1.79 -27.66 -8.88
C THR A 111 0.88 -28.82 -9.26
N HIS A 112 1.21 -29.51 -10.35
CA HIS A 112 0.74 -30.90 -10.50
C HIS A 112 1.57 -31.77 -9.54
N PRO A 113 0.96 -32.59 -8.68
CA PRO A 113 1.72 -33.62 -7.98
C PRO A 113 2.31 -34.55 -9.04
N THR A 114 3.65 -34.66 -9.10
CA THR A 114 4.31 -35.70 -9.88
C THR A 114 3.95 -37.03 -9.24
N ILE A 115 2.97 -37.74 -9.79
CA ILE A 115 2.71 -39.13 -9.41
C ILE A 115 3.78 -39.97 -10.10
N THR A 116 4.83 -40.33 -9.35
CA THR A 116 5.80 -41.35 -9.81
C THR A 116 5.19 -42.72 -9.59
N THR A 117 4.56 -43.28 -10.62
CA THR A 117 4.14 -44.69 -10.59
C THR A 117 5.38 -45.56 -10.77
N THR A 118 5.85 -46.20 -9.70
CA THR A 118 6.86 -47.26 -9.80
C THR A 118 6.15 -48.54 -10.22
N THR A 119 6.21 -48.88 -11.51
CA THR A 119 5.74 -50.18 -11.99
C THR A 119 6.80 -51.21 -11.62
N GLY A 120 6.58 -51.95 -10.54
CA GLY A 120 7.39 -53.13 -10.23
C GLY A 120 7.10 -54.24 -11.23
N SER A 121 7.99 -54.46 -12.19
CA SER A 121 7.98 -55.63 -13.06
C SER A 121 8.39 -56.84 -12.22
N ILE A 122 7.45 -57.72 -11.91
CA ILE A 122 7.78 -59.08 -11.43
C ILE A 122 7.74 -59.96 -12.68
N SER A 123 8.92 -60.40 -13.15
CA SER A 123 9.03 -61.44 -14.17
C SER A 123 8.84 -62.81 -13.52
N PHE A 124 8.15 -63.70 -14.25
CA PHE A 124 7.75 -65.06 -13.86
C PHE A 124 8.92 -65.99 -13.51
#